data_AF-A0A8F1MC13-F1
#
_entry.id   AF-A0A8F1MC13-F1
#
_cell.length_a   1.000
_cell.length_b   1.000
_cell.length_c   1.000
_cell.angle_alpha   90.00
_cell.angle_beta   90.00
_cell.angle_gamma   90.00
#
_symmetry.space_group_name_H-M   'P 1'
#
loop_
_entity.id
_entity.type
_entity.pdbx_description
1 polymer ?
#
loop_
_entity_poly.entity_id
_entity_poly.type
_entity_poly.pdbx_seq_one_letter_code
_entity_poly.pdbx_strand_id
1 'polypeptide(L)' 'MVARGDLAVEAGAEIVPVVQRRIIALCRKYCKLVIVATQMMGSMVDNPEPSRAEVSDVANAVIQGADVVSVV' A
#
# COMPACT_ATOMS: atom_id res chain seq x y z
N MET A 1 -4.54 -6.05 7.24
CA MET A 1 -3.58 -5.97 6.12
C MET A 1 -4.34 -5.50 4.89
N VAL A 2 -3.77 -4.59 4.11
CA VAL A 2 -4.30 -4.13 2.82
C VAL A 2 -3.48 -4.83 1.74
N ALA A 3 -4.01 -5.90 1.17
CA ALA A 3 -3.42 -6.62 0.05
C ALA A 3 -3.87 -5.96 -1.26
N ARG A 4 -3.04 -5.08 -1.82
CA ARG A 4 -3.43 -4.22 -2.95
C ARG A 4 -3.65 -5.00 -4.24
N GLY A 5 -2.86 -6.05 -4.49
CA GLY A 5 -3.04 -6.94 -5.65
C GLY A 5 -4.43 -7.59 -5.67
N ASP A 6 -4.79 -8.29 -4.58
CA ASP A 6 -6.10 -8.94 -4.47
C ASP A 6 -7.24 -7.91 -4.50
N LEU A 7 -7.06 -6.78 -3.81
CA LEU A 7 -8.07 -5.72 -3.79
C LEU A 7 -8.30 -5.09 -5.17
N ALA A 8 -7.24 -4.96 -5.99
CA ALA A 8 -7.36 -4.47 -7.36
C ALA A 8 -8.16 -5.44 -8.25
N VAL A 9 -8.00 -6.76 -8.05
CA VAL A 9 -8.76 -7.79 -8.77
C VAL A 9 -10.24 -7.74 -8.41
N GLU A 10 -10.56 -7.59 -7.12
CA GLU A 10 -11.94 -7.64 -6.62
C GLU A 10 -12.72 -6.34 -6.81
N ALA A 11 -12.07 -5.19 -6.66
CA ALA A 11 -12.74 -3.88 -6.60
C ALA A 11 -12.30 -2.89 -7.70
N GLY A 12 -11.31 -3.25 -8.52
CA GLY A 12 -10.70 -2.38 -9.52
C GLY A 12 -9.46 -1.66 -8.98
N ALA A 13 -8.45 -1.46 -9.83
CA ALA A 13 -7.18 -0.85 -9.42
C ALA A 13 -7.33 0.62 -9.03
N GLU A 14 -8.25 1.34 -9.66
CA GLU A 14 -8.53 2.76 -9.45
C GLU A 14 -9.12 3.07 -8.07
N ILE A 15 -9.81 2.10 -7.44
CA ILE A 15 -10.45 2.31 -6.14
C ILE A 15 -9.50 1.97 -4.97
N VAL A 16 -8.45 1.18 -5.23
CA VAL A 16 -7.49 0.72 -4.22
C VAL A 16 -6.95 1.88 -3.36
N PRO A 17 -6.52 3.04 -3.90
CA PRO A 17 -5.99 4.13 -3.08
C PRO A 17 -7.03 4.72 -2.12
N VAL A 18 -8.29 4.78 -2.55
CA VAL A 18 -9.41 5.31 -1.75
C VAL A 18 -9.72 4.34 -0.61
N VAL A 19 -9.82 3.05 -0.92
CA VAL A 19 -10.12 2.00 0.05
C VAL A 19 -8.98 1.83 1.05
N GLN A 20 -7.72 1.85 0.60
CA GLN A 20 -6.54 1.82 1.47
C GLN A 20 -6.59 2.92 2.52
N ARG A 21 -6.80 4.18 2.10
CA ARG A 21 -6.87 5.32 3.01
C ARG A 21 -7.97 5.13 4.06
N ARG A 22 -9.14 4.62 3.65
CA ARG A 22 -10.26 4.33 4.54
C ARG A 22 -9.90 3.22 5.54
N ILE A 23 -9.27 2.14 5.09
CA ILE A 23 -8.87 1.02 5.97
C ILE A 23 -7.84 1.50 6.99
N ILE A 24 -6.81 2.24 6.57
CA ILE A 24 -5.78 2.79 7.47
C ILE A 24 -6.43 3.70 8.53
N ALA A 25 -7.30 4.61 8.13
CA ALA A 25 -8.00 5.50 9.06
C ALA A 25 -8.85 4.73 10.08
N LEU A 26 -9.54 3.66 9.66
CA LEU A 26 -10.32 2.80 10.54
C LEU A 26 -9.41 2.04 11.52
N CYS A 27 -8.34 1.41 11.03
CA CYS A 27 -7.38 0.70 11.87
C CYS A 27 -6.80 1.62 12.95
N ARG A 28 -6.38 2.83 12.58
CA ARG A 28 -5.89 3.85 13.53
C ARG A 28 -6.96 4.23 14.55
N LYS A 29 -8.21 4.44 14.12
CA LYS A 29 -9.33 4.76 15.02
C LYS A 29 -9.58 3.67 16.08
N TYR A 30 -9.36 2.41 15.72
CA TYR A 30 -9.58 1.26 16.62
C TYR A 30 -8.28 0.73 17.26
N CYS A 31 -7.17 1.48 17.18
CA CYS A 31 -5.86 1.08 17.68
C CYS A 31 -5.43 -0.31 17.19
N LYS A 32 -5.75 -0.63 15.93
CA LYS A 32 -5.34 -1.88 15.27
C LYS A 32 -4.18 -1.59 14.34
N LEU A 33 -3.22 -2.52 14.33
CA LEU A 33 -2.12 -2.50 13.38
C LEU A 33 -2.65 -2.59 11.94
N VAL A 34 -2.06 -1.80 11.05
CA VAL A 34 -2.32 -1.83 9.62
C VAL A 34 -1.04 -2.01 8.83
N ILE A 35 -1.04 -3.06 8.01
CA ILE A 35 0.05 -3.41 7.09
C ILE A 35 -0.45 -3.12 5.68
N VAL A 36 0.30 -2.34 4.91
CA VAL A 36 0.07 -2.17 3.46
C VAL A 36 1.03 -3.10 2.72
N ALA A 37 0.50 -3.97 1.86
CA ALA A 37 1.27 -5.03 1.22
C ALA A 37 1.02 -5.11 -0.29
N THR A 38 2.02 -5.60 -1.01
CA THR A 38 2.05 -5.89 -2.46
C THR A 38 2.18 -4.67 -3.39
N GLN A 39 2.89 -4.87 -4.52
CA GLN A 39 3.07 -3.92 -5.63
C GLN A 39 3.71 -2.55 -5.29
N MET A 40 4.44 -2.42 -4.18
CA MET A 40 5.07 -1.14 -3.83
C MET A 40 6.48 -0.94 -4.42
N MET A 41 7.15 -2.03 -4.82
CA MET A 41 8.49 -2.02 -5.44
C MET A 41 8.61 -3.14 -6.48
N GLY A 42 7.56 -3.33 -7.27
CA GLY A 42 7.49 -4.45 -8.22
C GLY A 42 8.59 -4.42 -9.28
N SER A 43 9.07 -3.23 -9.67
CA SER A 43 10.19 -3.11 -10.62
C SER A 43 11.50 -3.60 -10.04
N MET A 44 11.61 -3.71 -8.71
CA MET A 44 12.88 -4.08 -8.06
C MET A 44 13.26 -5.54 -8.23
N VAL A 45 12.34 -6.36 -8.73
CA VAL A 45 12.61 -7.75 -9.11
C VAL A 45 13.60 -7.81 -10.27
N ASP A 46 13.43 -6.93 -11.26
CA ASP A 46 14.22 -6.92 -12.50
C ASP A 46 15.24 -5.77 -12.54
N ASN A 47 15.09 -4.75 -11.69
CA ASN A 47 15.92 -3.55 -11.68
C ASN A 47 16.43 -3.23 -10.26
N PRO A 48 17.71 -2.88 -10.04
CA PRO A 48 18.24 -2.64 -8.68
C PRO A 48 17.66 -1.38 -8.01
N GLU A 49 17.12 -0.45 -8.78
CA GLU A 49 16.51 0.79 -8.30
C GLU A 49 15.00 0.83 -8.57
N PRO A 50 14.18 1.33 -7.61
CA PRO A 50 12.76 1.53 -7.82
C PRO A 50 12.47 2.75 -8.71
N SER A 51 11.31 2.74 -9.34
CA SER A 51 10.80 3.92 -10.03
C SER A 51 10.40 5.03 -9.06
N ARG A 52 10.34 6.28 -9.55
CA ARG A 52 9.83 7.42 -8.77
C ARG A 52 8.38 7.22 -8.31
N ALA A 53 7.58 6.52 -9.10
CA ALA A 53 6.19 6.23 -8.76
C ALA A 53 6.10 5.31 -7.54
N GLU A 54 6.92 4.26 -7.50
CA GLU A 54 7.01 3.31 -6.37
C GLU A 54 7.53 3.98 -5.10
N VAL A 55 8.57 4.82 -5.21
CA VAL A 55 9.06 5.61 -4.07
C VAL A 55 7.97 6.52 -3.51
N SER A 56 7.24 7.21 -4.40
CA SER A 56 6.14 8.08 -3.97
C SER A 56 4.98 7.29 -3.35
N ASP A 57 4.71 6.09 -3.83
CA ASP A 57 3.65 5.21 -3.33
C ASP A 57 3.95 4.71 -1.91
N VAL A 58 5.19 4.25 -1.67
CA VAL A 58 5.67 3.90 -0.32
C VAL A 58 5.58 5.10 0.62
N ALA A 59 6.06 6.27 0.18
CA ALA A 59 6.00 7.49 1.00
C ALA A 59 4.55 7.85 1.37
N ASN A 60 3.61 7.74 0.43
CA ASN A 60 2.20 7.99 0.68
C ASN A 60 1.60 7.03 1.71
N ALA A 61 1.95 5.73 1.68
CA ALA A 61 1.48 4.77 2.66
C ALA A 61 1.97 5.10 4.09
N VAL A 62 3.24 5.53 4.21
CA VAL A 62 3.81 5.99 5.50
C VAL A 62 3.12 7.26 5.99
N ILE A 63 2.92 8.25 5.12
CA ILE A 63 2.25 9.52 5.46
C ILE A 63 0.80 9.29 5.91
N GLN A 64 0.10 8.33 5.29
CA GLN A 64 -1.24 7.91 5.72
C GLN A 64 -1.26 7.25 7.10
N GLY A 65 -0.10 6.83 7.59
CA GLY A 65 0.07 6.27 8.92
C GLY A 65 -0.07 4.75 8.96
N ALA A 66 0.41 4.07 7.91
CA ALA A 66 0.60 2.62 7.95
C ALA A 66 1.70 2.24 8.96
N ASP A 67 1.47 1.20 9.76
CA ASP A 67 2.44 0.73 10.76
C ASP A 67 3.57 -0.05 10.10
N VAL A 68 3.25 -0.81 9.06
CA VAL A 68 4.20 -1.61 8.30
C VAL A 68 3.90 -1.49 6.81
N VAL A 69 4.98 -1.40 6.04
CA VAL A 69 5.00 -1.39 4.59
C VAL A 69 5.71 -2.68 4.17
N SER A 70 4.99 -3.60 3.56
CA SER A 70 5.57 -4.84 3.02
C SER A 70 5.89 -4.64 1.55
N VAL A 71 7.17 -4.55 1.26
CA VAL A 71 7.69 -4.58 -0.11
C VAL A 71 7.75 -6.04 -0.59
N VAL A 72 7.59 -6.23 -1.89
CA VAL A 72 7.76 -7.52 -2.57
C VAL A 72 9.12 -7.49 -3.22
#